data_AF-X1EM42-F1
#
_entry.id   AF-X1EM42-F1
#
_cell.length_a   1.000
_cell.length_b   1.000
_cell.length_c   1.000
_cell.angle_alpha   90.00
_cell.angle_beta   90.00
_cell.angle_gamma   90.00
#
_symmetry.space_group_name_H-M   'P 1'
#
loop_
_entity.id
_entity.type
_entity.pdbx_description
1 polymer ?
#
loop_
_entity_poly.entity_id
_entity_poly.type
_entity_poly.pdbx_seq_one_letter_code
_entity_poly.pdbx_strand_id
1 'polypeptide(L)' 'MKIVCASCNKDMGDKDGKGVEGVSHGLCPECLARLMARVENETGAGNKQDE' A
#
# COMPACT_ATOMS: atom_id res chain seq x y z
N MET A 1 3.36 12.70 -10.28
CA MET A 1 2.25 11.81 -9.88
C MET A 1 2.26 11.73 -8.35
N LYS A 2 1.17 12.16 -7.72
CA LYS A 2 1.07 12.21 -6.26
C LYS A 2 0.96 10.80 -5.69
N ILE A 3 1.62 10.53 -4.56
CA ILE A 3 1.53 9.26 -3.85
C ILE A 3 0.75 9.48 -2.56
N VAL A 4 -0.29 8.67 -2.35
CA VAL A 4 -1.08 8.67 -1.12
C VAL A 4 -1.22 7.26 -0.57
N CYS A 5 -1.34 7.16 0.76
CA CYS A 5 -1.66 5.90 1.41
C CYS A 5 -3.12 5.53 1.14
N ALA A 6 -3.37 4.34 0.60
CA ALA A 6 -4.71 3.81 0.33
C ALA A 6 -5.52 3.55 1.61
N SER A 7 -4.85 3.35 2.74
CA SER A 7 -5.48 2.99 4.01
C SER A 7 -5.84 4.19 4.87
N CYS A 8 -4.96 5.19 4.96
CA CYS A 8 -5.14 6.35 5.83
C CYS A 8 -5.12 7.71 5.09
N ASN A 9 -5.02 7.71 3.76
CA ASN A 9 -4.91 8.92 2.92
C ASN A 9 -3.73 9.84 3.25
N LYS A 10 -2.73 9.33 3.99
CA LYS A 10 -1.49 10.06 4.28
C LYS A 10 -0.76 10.41 2.99
N ASP A 11 -0.35 11.66 2.88
CA ASP A 11 0.52 12.12 1.81
C ASP A 11 1.91 11.46 1.94
N MET A 12 2.38 10.87 0.86
CA MET A 12 3.66 10.15 0.80
C MET A 12 4.63 10.78 -0.21
N GLY A 13 4.35 12.01 -0.64
CA GLY A 13 5.13 12.75 -1.63
C GLY A 13 4.75 12.45 -3.08
N ASP A 14 5.67 12.74 -3.99
CA ASP A 14 5.45 12.68 -5.43
C ASP A 14 6.51 11.80 -6.12
N LYS A 15 6.10 11.05 -7.15
CA LYS A 15 7.01 10.39 -8.09
C LYS A 15 6.89 10.97 -9.49
N ASP A 16 7.97 10.88 -10.24
CA ASP A 16 7.94 11.19 -11.66
C ASP A 16 6.96 10.24 -12.37
N GLY A 17 6.01 10.83 -13.08
CA GLY A 17 4.95 10.10 -13.75
C GLY A 17 5.35 9.59 -15.14
N LYS A 18 6.56 9.89 -15.64
CA LYS A 18 6.98 9.63 -17.02
C LYS A 18 5.95 10.08 -18.07
N GLY A 19 5.33 11.24 -17.84
CA GLY A 19 4.25 11.78 -18.69
C GLY A 19 2.84 11.30 -18.34
N VAL A 20 2.67 10.45 -17.32
CA VAL A 20 1.37 10.03 -16.79
C VAL A 20 1.00 10.86 -15.56
N GLU A 21 -0.17 11.49 -15.63
CA GLU A 21 -0.76 12.27 -14.55
C GLU A 21 -1.69 11.41 -13.68
N GLY A 22 -1.83 11.78 -12.40
CA GLY A 22 -2.76 11.11 -11.49
C GLY A 22 -2.26 10.91 -10.06
N VAL A 23 -2.98 10.06 -9.32
CA VAL A 23 -2.71 9.69 -7.93
C VAL A 23 -2.36 8.20 -7.85
N SER A 24 -1.16 7.90 -7.38
CA SER A 24 -0.70 6.55 -7.04
C SER A 24 -1.12 6.23 -5.61
N HIS A 25 -1.79 5.10 -5.42
CA HIS A 25 -2.17 4.61 -4.10
C HIS A 25 -1.20 3.51 -3.65
N GLY A 26 -0.66 3.62 -2.44
CA GLY A 26 0.24 2.62 -1.82
C GLY A 26 -0.06 2.43 -0.34
N LEU A 27 0.79 1.72 0.41
CA LEU A 27 0.69 1.66 1.88
C LEU A 27 1.85 2.42 2.51
N CYS A 28 1.55 3.34 3.42
CA CYS A 28 2.59 3.96 4.24
C CYS A 28 3.18 2.94 5.22
N PRO A 29 4.41 3.17 5.74
CA PRO A 29 5.07 2.22 6.64
C PRO A 29 4.22 1.83 7.86
N GLU A 30 3.47 2.78 8.42
CA GLU A 30 2.58 2.54 9.57
C GLU A 30 1.41 1.62 9.23
N CYS A 31 0.78 1.82 8.07
CA CYS A 31 -0.34 0.99 7.63
C CYS A 31 0.13 -0.37 7.14
N LEU A 32 1.31 -0.44 6.51
CA LEU A 32 1.94 -1.70 6.14
C LEU A 32 2.27 -2.54 7.39
N ALA A 33 2.85 -1.93 8.43
CA ALA A 33 3.14 -2.62 9.69
C ALA A 33 1.87 -3.12 10.37
N ARG A 34 0.78 -2.33 10.38
CA ARG A 34 -0.53 -2.78 10.90
C ARG A 34 -1.11 -3.94 10.10
N LEU A 35 -0.98 -3.89 8.77
CA LEU A 35 -1.43 -4.97 7.91
C LEU A 35 -0.62 -6.24 8.15
N MET A 36 0.72 -6.14 8.19
CA MET A 36 1.61 -7.26 8.50
C MET A 36 1.30 -7.84 9.88
N ALA A 37 1.15 -7.02 10.92
CA ALA A 37 0.78 -7.51 12.25
C ALA A 37 -0.56 -8.24 12.29
N ARG A 38 -1.54 -7.82 11.46
CA ARG A 38 -2.82 -8.54 11.30
C ARG A 38 -2.61 -9.85 10.57
N VAL A 39 -1.88 -9.83 9.45
CA VAL A 39 -1.56 -11.01 8.64
C VAL A 39 -0.78 -12.01 9.47
N GLU A 40 0.26 -11.63 10.20
CA GLU A 40 1.01 -12.53 11.10
C GLU A 40 0.10 -13.16 12.18
N ASN A 41 -0.91 -12.42 12.64
CA ASN A 41 -1.87 -12.92 13.61
C ASN A 41 -2.98 -13.79 12.97
N GLU A 42 -3.24 -13.63 11.67
CA GLU A 42 -4.30 -14.33 10.92
C GLU A 42 -3.78 -15.46 10.02
N THR A 43 -2.48 -15.48 9.68
CA THR A 43 -1.89 -16.40 8.69
C THR A 43 -0.95 -17.43 9.31
N GLY A 44 -1.58 -18.39 9.97
CA GLY A 44 -1.38 -19.81 9.63
C GLY A 44 -2.12 -20.22 8.34
N ALA A 45 -2.51 -19.29 7.47
CA ALA A 45 -3.30 -19.53 6.26
C ALA A 45 -2.75 -18.69 5.11
N GLY A 46 -1.73 -19.23 4.43
CA GLY A 46 -1.35 -18.73 3.12
C GLY A 46 -2.56 -18.80 2.19
N ASN A 47 -2.79 -17.74 1.41
CA ASN A 47 -3.67 -17.84 0.28
C ASN A 47 -2.86 -17.55 -0.99
N LYS A 48 -2.70 -18.65 -1.72
CA LYS A 48 -2.20 -18.77 -3.09
C LYS A 48 -3.06 -17.82 -3.94
N GLN A 49 -2.44 -16.86 -4.60
CA GLN A 49 -3.10 -16.15 -5.69
C GLN A 49 -3.06 -17.09 -6.88
N ASP A 50 -4.19 -17.70 -7.19
CA ASP A 50 -4.39 -18.51 -8.39
C ASP A 50 -4.65 -17.57 -9.59
N GLU A 51 -3.93 -17.81 -10.69
CA GLU A 51 -4.06 -17.14 -12.01
C GLU A 51 -5.30 -17.58 -12.80
#